data_AF-A0A3Q7IHV9-F1
#
_entry.id   AF-A0A3Q7IHV9-F1
#
_cell.length_a   1.000
_cell.length_b   1.000
_cell.length_c   1.000
_cell.angle_alpha   90.00
_cell.angle_beta   90.00
_cell.angle_gamma   90.00
#
_symmetry.space_group_name_H-M   'P 1'
#
loop_
_entity.id
_entity.type
_entity.pdbx_description
1 polymer ?
#
loop_
_entity_poly.entity_id
_entity_poly.type
_entity_poly.pdbx_seq_one_letter_code
_entity_poly.pdbx_strand_id
1 'polypeptide(L)' 'MCVANNIEHDSFGNVYKGVLENGVEITGKKQDVTSHKGYTEFEKEVKLIANVQHCYLTKFLGYCINGEENS' A
#
# COMPACT_ATOMS: atom_id res chain seq x y z
N MET A 1 9.02 -7.99 -14.47
CA MET A 1 8.48 -8.97 -13.49
C MET A 1 8.86 -8.50 -12.09
N CYS A 2 7.89 -8.19 -11.22
CA CYS A 2 8.14 -7.80 -9.83
C CYS A 2 8.12 -9.06 -8.93
N VAL A 3 9.15 -9.22 -8.10
CA VAL A 3 9.19 -10.27 -7.08
C VAL A 3 8.73 -9.63 -5.77
N ALA A 4 7.65 -10.15 -5.18
CA ALA A 4 7.12 -9.67 -3.92
C ALA A 4 7.17 -10.78 -2.87
N ASN A 5 7.74 -10.48 -1.71
CA ASN A 5 7.72 -11.38 -0.55
C ASN A 5 6.87 -10.75 0.55
N ASN A 6 6.03 -11.57 1.19
CA ASN A 6 5.33 -11.17 2.41
C ASN A 6 6.37 -11.01 3.53
N ILE A 7 6.36 -9.86 4.21
CA ILE A 7 7.30 -9.60 5.30
C ILE A 7 6.58 -9.73 6.64
N GLU A 8 5.43 -9.07 6.78
CA GLU A 8 4.75 -8.95 8.08
C GLU A 8 3.24 -8.88 7.90
N HIS A 9 2.53 -9.42 8.90
CA HIS A 9 1.08 -9.37 9.03
C HIS A 9 0.74 -8.59 10.30
N ASP A 10 -0.04 -7.52 10.17
CA ASP A 10 -0.62 -6.80 11.31
C ASP A 10 -2.15 -6.82 11.23
N SER A 11 -2.81 -6.28 12.26
CA SER A 11 -4.28 -6.19 12.32
C SER A 11 -4.89 -5.32 11.19
N PHE A 12 -4.07 -4.67 10.37
CA PHE A 12 -4.46 -3.80 9.27
C PHE A 12 -4.03 -4.36 7.91
N GLY A 13 -3.49 -5.59 7.87
CA GLY A 13 -3.25 -6.36 6.66
C GLY A 13 -1.79 -6.80 6.45
N ASN A 14 -1.47 -7.10 5.19
CA ASN A 14 -0.18 -7.67 4.81
C ASN A 14 0.75 -6.59 4.25
N VAL A 15 2.02 -6.63 4.69
CA VAL A 15 3.09 -5.79 4.14
C VAL A 15 3.96 -6.64 3.21
N TYR A 16 4.17 -6.13 2.01
CA TYR A 16 4.96 -6.76 0.96
C TYR A 16 6.15 -5.87 0.63
N LYS A 17 7.33 -6.46 0.44
CA LYS A 17 8.45 -5.80 -0.22
C LYS A 17 8.62 -6.35 -1.62
N GLY A 18 8.85 -5.45 -2.57
CA GLY A 18 9.15 -5.82 -3.93
C GLY A 18 10.16 -4.88 -4.59
N VAL A 19 10.55 -5.23 -5.80
CA VAL A 19 11.46 -4.43 -6.63
C VAL A 19 10.78 -4.17 -7.96
N LEU A 20 10.71 -2.89 -8.36
CA LEU A 20 10.22 -2.46 -9.66
C LEU A 20 11.23 -2.81 -10.77
N GLU A 21 10.79 -2.85 -12.02
CA GLU A 21 11.65 -3.20 -13.16
C GLU A 21 12.83 -2.24 -13.36
N ASN A 22 12.69 -1.01 -12.88
CA ASN A 22 13.76 -0.01 -12.86
C ASN A 22 14.73 -0.16 -11.67
N GLY A 23 14.60 -1.23 -10.88
CA GLY A 23 15.47 -1.52 -9.72
C GLY A 23 15.08 -0.81 -8.42
N VAL A 24 13.98 -0.06 -8.39
CA VAL A 24 13.52 0.64 -7.19
C VAL A 24 12.88 -0.35 -6.21
N GLU A 25 13.42 -0.45 -5.01
CA GLU A 25 12.79 -1.19 -3.90
C GLU A 25 11.54 -0.45 -3.42
N ILE A 26 10.44 -1.18 -3.23
CA ILE A 26 9.17 -0.67 -2.76
C ILE A 26 8.61 -1.52 -1.63
N THR A 27 7.83 -0.88 -0.77
CA THR A 27 7.02 -1.55 0.25
C THR A 27 5.55 -1.20 -0.01
N GLY A 28 4.71 -2.22 -0.14
CA GLY A 28 3.27 -2.07 -0.31
C GLY A 28 2.52 -2.68 0.86
N LYS A 29 1.54 -1.96 1.41
CA LYS A 29 0.61 -2.50 2.40
C LYS A 29 -0.73 -2.77 1.72
N LYS A 30 -1.19 -4.03 1.79
CA LYS A 30 -2.55 -4.40 1.40
C LYS A 30 -3.43 -4.30 2.63
N GLN A 31 -4.44 -3.44 2.56
CA GLN A 31 -5.48 -3.36 3.58
C GLN A 31 -6.72 -4.10 3.08
N ASP A 32 -7.18 -5.08 3.85
CA ASP A 32 -8.39 -5.83 3.51
C ASP A 32 -9.63 -4.99 3.83
N VAL A 33 -10.07 -4.22 2.85
CA VAL A 33 -11.26 -3.37 2.96
C VAL A 33 -12.50 -4.22 2.68
N THR A 34 -13.08 -4.80 3.72
CA THR A 34 -14.31 -5.62 3.61
C THR A 34 -15.60 -4.82 3.79
N SER A 35 -15.52 -3.54 4.16
CA SER A 35 -16.67 -2.70 4.46
C SER A 35 -16.59 -1.31 3.80
N HIS A 36 -17.76 -0.73 3.49
CA HIS A 36 -17.88 0.66 3.00
C HIS A 36 -17.21 1.67 3.94
N LYS A 37 -17.25 1.41 5.25
CA LYS A 37 -16.57 2.24 6.26
C LYS A 37 -15.05 2.16 6.11
N GLY A 38 -14.51 0.95 5.99
CA GLY A 38 -13.08 0.73 5.77
C GLY A 38 -12.56 1.40 4.49
N TYR A 39 -13.38 1.48 3.43
CA TYR A 39 -13.04 2.19 2.20
C TYR A 39 -12.88 3.70 2.44
N THR A 40 -13.82 4.28 3.18
CA THR A 40 -13.80 5.71 3.50
C THR A 40 -12.63 6.06 4.42
N GLU A 41 -12.31 5.17 5.36
CA GLU A 41 -11.13 5.31 6.25
C GLU A 41 -9.83 5.19 5.46
N PHE A 42 -9.72 4.20 4.57
CA PHE A 42 -8.57 4.04 3.67
C PHE A 42 -8.34 5.28 2.79
N GLU A 43 -9.39 5.79 2.15
CA GLU A 43 -9.27 6.97 1.29
C GLU A 43 -8.83 8.22 2.09
N LYS A 44 -9.30 8.37 3.33
CA LYS A 44 -8.87 9.45 4.22
C LYS A 44 -7.38 9.34 4.58
N GLU A 45 -6.92 8.15 4.95
CA GLU A 45 -5.52 7.91 5.31
C GLU A 45 -4.59 8.15 4.11
N VAL A 46 -4.96 7.64 2.93
CA VAL A 46 -4.20 7.86 1.69
C VAL A 46 -4.12 9.34 1.33
N LYS A 47 -5.24 10.07 1.41
CA LYS A 47 -5.24 11.53 1.16
C LYS A 47 -4.36 12.27 2.16
N LEU A 48 -4.37 11.86 3.43
CA LEU A 48 -3.51 12.47 4.45
C LEU A 48 -2.03 12.25 4.11
N ILE A 49 -1.63 11.01 3.84
CA ILE A 49 -0.24 10.65 3.54
C ILE A 49 0.23 11.31 2.24
N ALA A 50 -0.62 11.38 1.21
CA ALA A 50 -0.28 12.01 -0.06
C ALA A 50 -0.02 13.54 0.08
N ASN A 51 -0.66 14.19 1.05
CA ASN A 51 -0.48 15.62 1.31
C ASN A 51 0.66 15.93 2.29
N VAL A 52 1.26 14.93 2.94
CA VAL A 52 2.35 15.11 3.89
C VAL A 52 3.68 14.72 3.22
N GLN A 53 4.48 15.72 2.86
CA GLN A 53 5.86 15.52 2.41
C GLN A 53 6.80 16.05 3.50
N HIS A 54 7.33 15.14 4.31
CA HIS A 54 8.33 15.47 5.33
C HIS A 54 9.57 14.60 5.12
N CYS A 55 10.76 15.12 5.40
CA CYS A 55 12.03 14.41 5.23
C CYS A 55 12.19 13.15 6.10
N TYR A 56 11.33 12.97 7.12
CA TYR A 56 11.30 11.77 7.98
C TYR A 56 10.15 10.82 7.66
N LEU A 57 9.30 11.16 6.69
CA LEU A 57 8.23 10.30 6.21
C LEU A 57 8.64 9.64 4.90
N THR A 58 8.37 8.34 4.80
CA THR A 58 8.68 7.58 3.59
C THR A 58 7.93 8.19 2.42
N LYS A 59 8.61 8.32 1.28
CA LYS A 59 8.02 8.87 0.07
C LYS A 59 6.85 7.99 -0.38
N PHE A 60 5.64 8.54 -0.33
CA PHE A 60 4.46 7.92 -0.89
C PHE A 60 4.55 7.92 -2.42
N LEU A 61 4.45 6.74 -3.03
CA LEU A 61 4.51 6.57 -4.49
C LEU A 61 3.13 6.57 -5.14
N GLY A 62 2.12 6.06 -4.44
CA GLY A 62 0.76 5.91 -4.95
C GLY A 62 -0.03 4.85 -4.19
N TYR A 63 -1.28 4.66 -4.59
CA TYR A 63 -2.19 3.64 -4.08
C TYR A 63 -2.99 3.05 -5.23
N CYS A 64 -3.56 1.86 -5.02
CA CYS A 64 -4.42 1.18 -5.99
C CYS A 64 -5.73 0.79 -5.30
N ILE A 65 -6.83 1.01 -6.00
CA ILE A 65 -8.17 0.57 -5.61
C ILE A 65 -8.74 -0.21 -6.79
N ASN A 66 -8.18 -1.39 -7.04
CA ASN A 66 -8.73 -2.32 -8.03
C ASN A 66 -9.14 -3.60 -7.30
N GLY A 67 -10.41 -3.98 -7.46
CA GLY A 67 -11.03 -5.14 -6.84
C GLY A 67 -10.93 -6.44 -7.64
N GLU A 68 -9.89 -6.62 -8.47
CA GLU A 68 -9.70 -7.89 -9.19
C GLU A 68 -8.31 -8.45 -8.93
N GLU A 69 -8.28 -9.40 -8.01
CA GLU A 69 -7.30 -10.47 -7.98
C GLU A 69 -7.60 -11.41 -9.16
N ASN A 70 -6.97 -11.19 -10.32
CA ASN A 70 -6.98 -12.20 -11.37
C ASN A 70 -6.23 -13.44 -10.83
N SER A 71 -7.02 -14.43 -10.41
CA SER A 71 -6.59 -15.78 -10.07
C SER A 71 -6.07 -16.52 -11.30
#